data_AF-A0A1Y5KMT9-F1
#
_entry.id   AF-A0A1Y5KMT9-F1
#
_cell.length_a   1.000
_cell.length_b   1.000
_cell.length_c   1.000
_cell.angle_alpha   90.00
_cell.angle_beta   90.00
_cell.angle_gamma   90.00
#
_symmetry.space_group_name_H-M   'P 1'
#
loop_
_entity.id
_entity.type
_entity.pdbx_description
1 polymer ?
#
loop_
_entity_poly.entity_id
_entity_poly.type
_entity_poly.pdbx_seq_one_letter_code
_entity_poly.pdbx_strand_id
1 'polypeptide(L)'
;MKVFGMPVGTLHFQNDDHLKHFLRMFEKFPYCNAEYAAASYIAAVPEIFKCFSIEIQEDGPFGWFFEACIILTAKTRKYLQS
;
A
#
# COMPACT_ATOMS: atom_id res chain seq x y z
N MET A 1 -11.17 -11.16 13.39
CA MET A 1 -11.28 -10.16 12.32
C MET A 1 -11.41 -10.88 10.97
N LYS A 2 -12.31 -10.43 10.09
CA LYS A 2 -12.43 -10.93 8.71
C LYS A 2 -12.05 -9.81 7.76
N VAL A 3 -11.25 -10.12 6.75
CA VAL A 3 -10.92 -9.24 5.63
C VAL A 3 -11.55 -9.89 4.40
N PHE A 4 -12.52 -9.24 3.76
CA PHE A 4 -13.27 -9.81 2.62
C PHE A 4 -14.00 -11.12 2.90
N GLY A 5 -14.49 -11.30 4.12
CA GLY A 5 -15.10 -12.57 4.52
C GLY A 5 -14.10 -13.70 4.73
N MET A 6 -12.80 -13.50 4.43
CA MET A 6 -11.72 -14.41 4.80
C MET A 6 -11.25 -14.12 6.23
N PRO A 7 -11.07 -15.13 7.08
CA PRO A 7 -10.44 -14.93 8.38
C PRO A 7 -8.99 -14.48 8.21
N VAL A 8 -8.54 -13.46 8.94
CA VAL A 8 -7.12 -13.03 8.87
C VAL A 8 -6.16 -14.17 9.20
N GLY A 9 -6.55 -15.10 10.08
CA GLY A 9 -5.75 -16.27 10.45
C GLY A 9 -5.58 -17.33 9.35
N THR A 10 -6.25 -17.21 8.20
CA THR A 10 -6.01 -18.09 7.05
C THR A 10 -5.01 -17.52 6.03
N LEU A 11 -4.54 -16.28 6.24
CA LEU A 11 -3.53 -15.65 5.41
C LEU A 11 -2.14 -16.01 5.93
N HIS A 12 -1.21 -16.26 5.01
CA HIS A 12 0.20 -16.42 5.36
C HIS A 12 0.83 -15.04 5.55
N PHE A 13 1.67 -14.87 6.57
CA PHE A 13 2.47 -13.65 6.77
C PHE A 13 3.93 -14.04 6.93
N GLN A 14 4.83 -13.27 6.35
CA GLN A 14 6.29 -13.51 6.41
C GLN A 14 6.81 -13.44 7.84
N ASN A 15 6.25 -12.54 8.65
CA ASN A 15 6.56 -12.34 10.05
C ASN A 15 5.45 -11.52 10.73
N ASP A 16 5.58 -11.30 12.03
CA ASP A 16 4.61 -10.53 12.83
C ASP A 16 4.45 -9.09 12.36
N ASP A 17 5.51 -8.48 11.80
CA ASP A 17 5.45 -7.11 11.31
C ASP A 17 4.61 -7.00 10.05
N HIS A 18 4.69 -7.98 9.14
CA HIS A 18 3.79 -8.05 7.98
C HIS A 18 2.32 -8.06 8.42
N LEU A 19 1.96 -8.87 9.43
CA LEU A 19 0.61 -8.87 9.98
C LEU A 19 0.23 -7.50 10.57
N LYS A 20 1.09 -6.91 11.41
CA LYS A 20 0.81 -5.59 12.03
C LYS A 20 0.60 -4.50 10.98
N HIS A 21 1.46 -4.44 9.97
CA HIS A 21 1.34 -3.48 8.87
C HIS A 21 0.03 -3.67 8.09
N PHE A 22 -0.36 -4.93 7.85
CA PHE A 22 -1.59 -5.25 7.14
C PHE A 22 -2.83 -4.81 7.92
N LEU A 23 -2.86 -5.06 9.23
CA LEU A 23 -3.96 -4.59 10.09
C LEU A 23 -4.05 -3.05 10.07
N ARG A 24 -2.90 -2.36 10.17
CA ARG A 24 -2.84 -0.90 10.14
C ARG A 24 -3.32 -0.31 8.81
N MET A 25 -2.99 -0.97 7.69
CA MET A 25 -3.53 -0.61 6.37
C MET A 25 -5.04 -0.75 6.30
N PHE A 26 -5.56 -1.85 6.85
CA PHE A 26 -6.99 -2.13 6.86
C PHE A 26 -7.78 -1.17 7.76
N GLU A 27 -7.18 -0.71 8.86
CA GLU A 27 -7.77 0.31 9.74
C GLU A 27 -7.84 1.68 9.07
N LYS A 28 -6.77 2.09 8.37
CA LYS A 28 -6.72 3.41 7.73
C LYS A 28 -7.72 3.53 6.58
N PHE A 29 -7.86 2.47 5.81
CA PHE A 29 -8.59 2.51 4.56
C PHE A 29 -9.76 1.53 4.59
N PRO A 30 -10.99 2.01 4.83
CA PRO A 30 -12.17 1.15 4.95
C PRO A 30 -12.68 0.63 3.60
N TYR A 31 -11.81 0.52 2.59
CA TYR A 31 -12.18 0.06 1.26
C TYR A 31 -12.36 -1.44 1.24
N CYS A 32 -13.59 -1.83 0.90
CA CYS A 32 -14.08 -3.19 0.96
C CYS A 32 -14.26 -3.81 -0.45
N ASN A 33 -13.25 -3.77 -1.34
CA ASN A 33 -13.12 -4.75 -2.46
C ASN A 33 -11.84 -5.64 -2.42
N ALA A 34 -11.90 -6.82 -3.06
CA ALA A 34 -10.86 -7.85 -2.97
C ALA A 34 -9.50 -7.37 -3.49
N GLU A 35 -9.52 -6.51 -4.52
CA GLU A 35 -8.35 -5.86 -5.09
C GLU A 35 -7.63 -5.01 -4.03
N TYR A 36 -8.40 -4.30 -3.21
CA TYR A 36 -7.87 -3.47 -2.14
C TYR A 36 -7.17 -4.29 -1.06
N ALA A 37 -7.80 -5.39 -0.60
CA ALA A 37 -7.13 -6.27 0.36
C ALA A 37 -5.86 -6.88 -0.20
N ALA A 38 -5.86 -7.31 -1.46
CA ALA A 38 -4.67 -7.83 -2.10
C ALA A 38 -3.56 -6.77 -2.16
N ALA A 39 -3.90 -5.53 -2.54
CA ALA A 39 -2.96 -4.41 -2.57
C ALA A 39 -2.42 -4.07 -1.18
N SER A 40 -3.28 -3.98 -0.16
CA SER A 40 -2.88 -3.74 1.23
C SER A 40 -2.00 -4.85 1.79
N TYR A 41 -2.27 -6.11 1.43
CA TYR A 41 -1.44 -7.26 1.80
C TYR A 41 -0.03 -7.13 1.19
N ILE A 42 0.08 -6.81 -0.09
CA ILE A 42 1.39 -6.60 -0.74
C ILE A 42 2.12 -5.41 -0.12
N ALA A 43 1.43 -4.27 0.10
CA ALA A 43 2.06 -3.08 0.67
C ALA A 43 2.50 -3.24 2.13
N ALA A 44 1.92 -4.20 2.86
CA ALA A 44 2.26 -4.50 4.24
C ALA A 44 3.55 -5.31 4.41
N VAL A 45 4.10 -5.89 3.33
CA VAL A 45 5.40 -6.55 3.33
C VAL A 45 6.46 -5.59 3.89
N PRO A 46 7.24 -5.96 4.92
CA PRO A 46 8.12 -5.02 5.63
C PRO A 46 9.07 -4.23 4.72
N GLU A 47 9.58 -4.87 3.68
CA GLU A 47 10.48 -4.30 2.69
C GLU A 47 9.81 -3.22 1.82
N ILE A 48 8.48 -3.32 1.62
CA ILE A 48 7.68 -2.34 0.88
C ILE A 48 7.14 -1.27 1.85
N PHE A 49 6.67 -1.67 3.03
CA PHE A 49 6.05 -0.78 4.01
C PHE A 49 6.97 0.35 4.47
N LYS A 50 8.30 0.12 4.51
CA LYS A 50 9.29 1.16 4.82
C LYS A 50 9.48 2.23 3.74
N CYS A 51 8.96 2.02 2.53
CA CYS A 51 9.17 2.90 1.39
C CYS A 51 8.20 4.09 1.36
N PHE A 52 7.19 4.10 2.23
CA PHE A 52 6.20 5.15 2.30
C PHE A 52 5.73 5.35 3.75
N SER A 53 5.12 6.50 4.03
CA SER A 53 4.43 6.72 5.30
C SER A 53 2.94 6.46 5.10
N ILE A 54 2.39 5.49 5.82
CA ILE A 54 0.96 5.20 5.78
C ILE A 54 0.11 6.43 6.12
N GLU A 55 0.58 7.30 7.02
CA GLU A 55 -0.16 8.45 7.51
C GLU A 55 -0.40 9.53 6.45
N ILE A 56 0.46 9.63 5.45
CA ILE A 56 0.33 10.60 4.35
C ILE A 56 -0.43 10.06 3.14
N GLN A 57 -0.71 8.76 3.08
CA GLN A 57 -1.45 8.17 1.97
C GLN A 57 -2.95 8.51 2.08
N GLU A 58 -3.57 8.98 1.00
CA GLU A 58 -4.98 9.39 0.97
C GLU A 58 -5.87 8.38 0.23
N ASP A 59 -5.47 7.98 -0.97
CA ASP A 59 -6.32 7.17 -1.86
C ASP A 59 -6.11 5.66 -1.70
N GLY A 60 -4.94 5.24 -1.21
CA GLY A 60 -4.69 3.83 -0.91
C GLY A 60 -3.22 3.42 -0.76
N PRO A 61 -2.93 2.11 -0.70
CA PRO A 61 -1.64 1.58 -0.26
C PRO A 61 -0.47 1.86 -1.23
N PHE A 62 -0.77 2.23 -2.48
CA PHE A 62 0.22 2.47 -3.54
C PHE A 62 0.15 3.88 -4.16
N GLY A 63 -0.52 4.85 -3.54
CA GLY A 63 -0.57 6.22 -4.05
C GLY A 63 0.84 6.81 -4.26
N TRP A 64 1.72 6.59 -3.29
CA TRP A 64 3.14 7.00 -3.33
C TRP A 64 3.91 6.49 -4.55
N PHE A 65 3.57 5.32 -5.08
CA PHE A 65 4.25 4.75 -6.24
C PHE A 65 3.97 5.57 -7.50
N PHE A 66 2.72 6.00 -7.67
CA PHE A 66 2.31 6.78 -8.83
C PHE A 66 2.72 8.25 -8.74
N GLU A 67 2.76 8.84 -7.54
CA GLU A 67 3.33 10.19 -7.36
C GLU A 67 4.78 10.26 -7.82
N ALA A 68 5.60 9.24 -7.48
CA ALA A 68 6.96 9.15 -7.96
C ALA A 68 7.03 9.08 -9.50
N CYS A 69 6.13 8.31 -10.14
CA CYS A 69 6.03 8.25 -11.60
C CYS A 69 5.61 9.59 -12.23
N ILE A 70 4.69 10.33 -11.61
CA ILE A 70 4.24 11.65 -12.09
C ILE A 70 5.38 12.67 -11.97
N ILE A 71 6.12 12.67 -10.85
CA ILE A 71 7.27 13.56 -10.66
C ILE A 71 8.37 13.24 -11.68
N LEU A 72 8.65 11.96 -11.93
CA LEU A 72 9.64 11.55 -12.93
C LEU A 72 9.22 11.99 -14.33
N THR A 73 7.96 11.81 -14.73
CA THR A 73 7.49 12.26 -16.05
C THR A 73 7.49 13.78 -16.19
N ALA A 74 7.12 14.52 -15.14
CA ALA A 74 7.16 15.99 -15.12
C ALA A 74 8.60 16.53 -15.21
N LYS A 75 9.54 15.97 -14.44
CA LYS A 75 10.97 16.31 -14.55
C LYS A 75 11.51 16.00 -15.95
N THR A 76 11.17 14.83 -16.51
CA THR A 76 11.65 14.42 -17.84
C THR A 76 11.13 15.35 -18.94
N ARG A 77 9.87 15.80 -18.87
CA ARG A 77 9.33 16.82 -19.79
C ARG A 77 10.06 18.17 -19.69
N LYS A 78 10.46 18.57 -18.48
CA LYS A 78 11.17 19.84 -18.26
C LYS A 78 12.60 19.82 -18.83
N TYR A 79 13.27 18.67 -18.81
CA TYR A 79 14.60 18.47 -19.43
C TYR A 79 14.58 18.36 -20.96
N LEU A 80 13.46 17.95 -21.56
CA LEU A 80 13.31 17.88 -23.03
C LEU A 80 12.91 19.22 -23.66
N GLN A 81 12.63 20.24 -22.85
CA GLN A 81 12.28 21.60 -23.29
C GLN A 81 13.39 22.64 -23.00
N SER A 82 14.57 22.19 -22.55
CA SER A 82 15.77 23.01 -22.32
C SER A 82 16.88 22.58 -23.27
#